data_AF-A0A0S4M767-F1
#
_entry.id   AF-A0A0S4M767-F1
#
_cell.length_a   1.000
_cell.length_b   1.000
_cell.length_c   1.000
_cell.angle_alpha   90.00
_cell.angle_beta   90.00
_cell.angle_gamma   90.00
#
_symmetry.space_group_name_H-M   'P 1'
#
loop_
_entity.id
_entity.type
_entity.pdbx_description
1 polymer ?
#
loop_
_entity_poly.entity_id
_entity_poly.type
_entity_poly.pdbx_seq_one_letter_code
_entity_poly.pdbx_strand_id
1 'polypeptide(L)'
;MKNNNFKAFTLVELIVAVAIIGILAAIAVPAYQKYTAKSIFVRGYAELSRFADEALLNLVAKGSCRTSVTTGYVTLGGSSVLGKYIITPTLSASSDYALKIEGCILVGFFKPSADGGFAKFDGKAVRIQALRDVYTDDPITKSCVTDIDPSFLDLEDLGCQYYSWAGTYNLS
;
A
#
# COMPACT_ATOMS: atom_id res chain seq x y z
N MET A 1 -33.78 53.92 10.58
CA MET A 1 -34.13 52.51 10.88
C MET A 1 -33.50 51.65 9.81
N LYS A 2 -32.59 50.75 10.19
CA LYS A 2 -31.82 49.92 9.25
C LYS A 2 -32.64 48.66 8.96
N ASN A 3 -33.26 48.59 7.78
CA ASN A 3 -34.05 47.44 7.37
C ASN A 3 -33.11 46.26 7.13
N ASN A 4 -33.13 45.29 8.04
CA ASN A 4 -32.41 44.04 7.86
C ASN A 4 -33.24 43.14 6.92
N ASN A 5 -32.92 43.18 5.62
CA ASN A 5 -33.46 42.25 4.62
C ASN A 5 -32.92 40.84 4.88
N PHE A 6 -33.50 40.12 5.84
CA PHE A 6 -33.30 38.68 5.97
C PHE A 6 -34.08 37.98 4.83
N LYS A 7 -33.38 37.64 3.74
CA LYS A 7 -33.90 36.69 2.75
C LYS A 7 -33.98 35.31 3.41
N ALA A 8 -35.17 34.93 3.83
CA ALA A 8 -35.44 33.57 4.28
C ALA A 8 -35.48 32.63 3.05
N PHE A 9 -34.81 31.49 3.15
CA PHE A 9 -34.80 30.44 2.13
C PHE A 9 -36.15 29.73 2.13
N THR A 10 -36.74 29.48 0.97
CA THR A 10 -38.04 28.78 0.92
C THR A 10 -37.87 27.28 1.15
N LEU A 11 -38.89 26.65 1.74
CA LEU A 11 -38.88 25.21 1.98
C LEU A 11 -38.80 24.40 0.67
N VAL A 12 -39.37 24.96 -0.42
CA VAL A 12 -39.31 24.36 -1.76
C VAL A 12 -37.89 24.44 -2.34
N GLU A 13 -37.20 25.58 -2.21
CA GLU A 13 -35.79 25.69 -2.64
C GLU A 13 -34.90 24.69 -1.90
N LEU A 14 -35.18 24.45 -0.61
CA LEU A 14 -34.40 23.51 0.19
C LEU A 14 -34.61 22.05 -0.25
N ILE A 15 -35.85 21.66 -0.53
CA ILE A 15 -36.14 20.30 -1.00
C ILE A 15 -35.47 20.02 -2.36
N VAL A 16 -35.55 20.96 -3.29
CA VAL A 16 -34.91 20.80 -4.61
C VAL A 16 -33.39 20.74 -4.46
N ALA A 17 -32.80 21.60 -3.62
CA ALA A 17 -31.36 21.58 -3.38
C ALA A 17 -30.89 20.23 -2.79
N VAL A 18 -31.61 19.69 -1.80
CA VAL A 18 -31.29 18.39 -1.19
C VAL A 18 -31.43 17.25 -2.19
N ALA A 19 -32.44 17.29 -3.07
CA ALA A 19 -32.61 16.28 -4.12
C ALA A 19 -31.42 16.25 -5.09
N ILE A 20 -30.94 17.42 -5.52
CA ILE A 20 -29.77 17.53 -6.41
C ILE A 20 -28.50 17.03 -5.70
N ILE A 21 -28.26 17.47 -4.46
CA ILE A 21 -27.11 17.03 -3.66
C ILE A 21 -27.15 15.51 -3.44
N GLY A 22 -28.33 14.92 -3.22
CA GLY A 22 -28.49 13.48 -3.06
C GLY A 22 -28.02 12.68 -4.28
N ILE A 23 -28.39 13.12 -5.49
CA ILE A 23 -27.95 12.47 -6.74
C ILE A 23 -26.44 12.62 -6.94
N LEU A 24 -25.90 13.82 -6.71
CA LEU A 24 -24.46 14.07 -6.83
C LEU A 24 -23.66 13.25 -5.81
N ALA A 25 -24.14 13.13 -4.57
CA ALA A 25 -23.48 12.38 -3.51
C ALA A 25 -23.37 10.88 -3.83
N ALA A 26 -24.39 10.30 -4.47
CA ALA A 26 -24.38 8.88 -4.86
C ALA A 26 -23.20 8.52 -5.78
N ILE A 27 -22.75 9.46 -6.63
CA ILE A 27 -21.61 9.28 -7.54
C ILE A 27 -20.31 9.78 -6.89
N ALA A 28 -20.36 10.92 -6.21
CA ALA A 28 -19.18 11.58 -5.65
C ALA A 28 -18.55 10.80 -4.48
N VAL A 29 -19.36 10.19 -3.61
CA VAL A 29 -18.86 9.43 -2.45
C VAL A 29 -17.98 8.24 -2.85
N PRO A 30 -18.42 7.29 -3.70
CA PRO A 30 -17.56 6.18 -4.10
C PRO A 30 -16.32 6.65 -4.88
N ALA A 31 -16.44 7.69 -5.70
CA ALA A 31 -15.29 8.27 -6.42
C ALA A 31 -14.24 8.85 -5.45
N TYR A 32 -14.68 9.60 -4.42
CA TYR A 32 -13.79 10.15 -3.40
C TYR A 32 -13.10 9.05 -2.57
N GLN A 33 -13.81 7.96 -2.26
CA GLN A 33 -13.24 6.81 -1.55
C GLN A 33 -12.13 6.13 -2.38
N LYS A 34 -12.30 5.98 -3.70
CA LYS A 34 -11.25 5.46 -4.58
C LYS A 34 -10.02 6.39 -4.64
N TYR A 35 -10.26 7.69 -4.76
CA TYR A 35 -9.16 8.67 -4.80
C TYR A 35 -8.34 8.67 -3.50
N THR A 36 -9.01 8.64 -2.35
CA THR A 36 -8.33 8.57 -1.05
C THR A 36 -7.59 7.26 -0.87
N ALA A 37 -8.18 6.12 -1.27
CA ALA A 37 -7.49 4.83 -1.28
C ALA A 37 -6.21 4.85 -2.13
N LYS A 38 -6.26 5.40 -3.35
CA LYS A 38 -5.10 5.54 -4.25
C LYS A 38 -4.00 6.40 -3.63
N SER A 39 -4.37 7.56 -3.07
CA SER A 39 -3.42 8.46 -2.41
C SER A 39 -2.69 7.80 -1.23
N ILE A 40 -3.43 7.08 -0.39
CA ILE A 40 -2.87 6.37 0.77
C ILE A 40 -1.98 5.22 0.31
N PHE A 41 -2.40 4.46 -0.70
CA PHE A 41 -1.59 3.39 -1.26
C PHE A 41 -0.26 3.90 -1.81
N VAL A 42 -0.28 4.95 -2.63
CA VAL A 42 0.93 5.52 -3.23
C VAL A 42 1.90 6.01 -2.14
N ARG A 43 1.39 6.62 -1.07
CA ARG A 43 2.22 7.05 0.07
C ARG A 43 2.86 5.85 0.78
N GLY A 44 2.08 4.82 1.07
CA GLY A 44 2.59 3.61 1.71
C GLY A 44 3.59 2.87 0.83
N TYR A 45 3.31 2.77 -0.47
CA TYR A 45 4.22 2.20 -1.45
C TYR A 45 5.53 2.99 -1.56
N ALA A 46 5.48 4.31 -1.61
CA ALA A 46 6.66 5.17 -1.67
C ALA A 46 7.52 5.08 -0.39
N GLU A 47 6.87 4.94 0.76
CA GLU A 47 7.57 4.71 2.02
C GLU A 47 8.26 3.35 2.04
N LEU A 48 7.55 2.29 1.64
CA LEU A 48 8.12 0.95 1.54
C LEU A 48 9.21 0.86 0.47
N SER A 49 9.05 1.55 -0.66
CA SER A 49 10.02 1.52 -1.75
C SER A 49 11.35 2.09 -1.33
N ARG A 50 11.36 3.11 -0.46
CA ARG A 50 12.60 3.67 0.10
C ARG A 50 13.37 2.65 0.92
N PHE A 51 12.67 1.87 1.75
CA PHE A 51 13.28 0.75 2.48
C PHE A 51 13.70 -0.39 1.55
N ALA A 52 12.98 -0.62 0.45
CA ALA A 52 13.32 -1.64 -0.53
C ALA A 52 14.62 -1.31 -1.27
N ASP A 53 14.80 -0.06 -1.65
CA ASP A 53 16.00 0.40 -2.34
C ASP A 53 17.23 0.34 -1.39
N GLU A 54 17.05 0.67 -0.11
CA GLU A 54 18.09 0.48 0.91
C GLU A 54 18.42 -1.02 1.12
N ALA A 55 17.41 -1.88 1.21
CA ALA A 55 17.62 -3.33 1.34
C ALA A 55 18.38 -3.90 0.14
N LEU A 56 18.06 -3.43 -1.07
CA LEU A 56 18.74 -3.83 -2.30
C LEU A 56 20.20 -3.38 -2.33
N LEU A 57 20.49 -2.15 -1.91
CA LEU A 57 21.88 -1.66 -1.80
C LEU A 57 22.69 -2.52 -0.81
N ASN A 58 22.10 -2.89 0.33
CA ASN A 58 22.76 -3.77 1.30
C ASN A 58 22.97 -5.19 0.75
N LEU A 59 22.04 -5.72 -0.05
CA LEU A 59 22.22 -7.02 -0.71
C LEU A 59 23.44 -7.01 -1.62
N VAL A 60 23.57 -6.00 -2.48
CA VAL A 60 24.70 -5.90 -3.42
C VAL A 60 26.01 -5.61 -2.69
N ALA A 61 26.01 -4.76 -1.65
CA ALA A 61 27.23 -4.36 -0.96
C ALA A 61 27.72 -5.37 0.09
N LYS A 62 26.81 -6.11 0.74
CA LYS A 62 27.09 -6.94 1.93
C LYS A 62 26.56 -8.37 1.84
N GLY A 63 25.83 -8.72 0.78
CA GLY A 63 25.18 -10.03 0.64
C GLY A 63 23.98 -10.24 1.57
N SER A 64 23.41 -9.17 2.14
CA SER A 64 22.26 -9.26 3.05
C SER A 64 21.27 -8.13 2.82
N CYS A 65 19.97 -8.44 2.83
CA CYS A 65 18.89 -7.46 2.70
C CYS A 65 18.74 -6.53 3.91
N ARG A 66 19.52 -6.72 4.98
CA ARG A 66 19.35 -6.03 6.26
C ARG A 66 20.68 -5.59 6.85
N THR A 67 20.69 -4.41 7.48
CA THR A 67 21.82 -3.88 8.26
C THR A 67 21.85 -4.35 9.72
N SER A 68 20.70 -4.79 10.27
CA SER A 68 20.54 -5.20 11.67
C SER A 68 19.84 -6.55 11.82
N VAL A 69 20.26 -7.31 12.84
CA VAL A 69 19.87 -8.71 13.15
C VAL A 69 18.45 -8.85 13.74
N THR A 70 17.59 -7.82 13.69
CA THR A 70 16.28 -7.89 14.35
C THR A 70 15.30 -8.73 13.53
N THR A 71 15.36 -10.05 13.57
CA THR A 71 14.40 -10.94 12.88
C THR A 71 12.96 -10.55 13.27
N GLY A 72 12.13 -10.17 12.29
CA GLY A 72 10.73 -9.80 12.52
C GLY A 72 10.35 -8.39 12.08
N TYR A 73 9.18 -7.95 12.53
CA TYR A 73 8.60 -6.66 12.17
C TYR A 73 9.39 -5.48 12.75
N VAL A 74 9.56 -4.45 11.94
CA VAL A 74 10.06 -3.14 12.34
C VAL A 74 8.88 -2.18 12.39
N THR A 75 8.64 -1.58 13.55
CA THR A 75 7.59 -0.57 13.74
C THR A 75 8.05 0.77 13.17
N LEU A 76 7.18 1.44 12.41
CA LEU A 76 7.46 2.75 11.82
C LEU A 76 6.94 3.86 12.72
N GLY A 77 7.82 4.37 13.59
CA GLY A 77 7.55 5.58 14.37
C GLY A 77 7.44 6.80 13.46
N GLY A 78 6.29 7.48 13.48
CA GLY A 78 6.07 8.73 12.73
C GLY A 78 5.50 8.56 11.30
N SER A 79 5.44 7.35 10.75
CA SER A 79 4.67 7.13 9.50
C SER A 79 3.20 7.44 9.74
N SER A 80 2.51 8.06 8.79
CA SER A 80 1.05 8.23 8.87
C SER A 80 0.27 7.12 8.13
N VAL A 81 0.96 6.18 7.49
CA VAL A 81 0.34 5.25 6.52
C VAL A 81 0.67 3.79 6.84
N LEU A 82 1.95 3.46 6.99
CA LEU A 82 2.39 2.12 7.36
C LEU A 82 2.60 2.02 8.88
N GLY A 83 2.16 0.91 9.47
CA GLY A 83 2.36 0.67 10.91
C GLY A 83 3.66 -0.07 11.18
N LYS A 84 3.96 -1.05 10.34
CA LYS A 84 5.11 -1.93 10.45
C LYS A 84 5.52 -2.45 9.08
N TYR A 85 6.77 -2.84 8.95
CA TYR A 85 7.24 -3.59 7.80
C TYR A 85 8.13 -4.76 8.22
N ILE A 86 8.35 -5.71 7.33
CA ILE A 86 9.32 -6.79 7.51
C ILE A 86 10.14 -6.94 6.25
N ILE A 87 11.43 -7.24 6.41
CA ILE A 87 12.35 -7.56 5.32
C ILE A 87 12.75 -9.01 5.48
N THR A 88 12.51 -9.80 4.44
CA THR A 88 12.90 -11.20 4.37
C THR A 88 13.88 -11.36 3.21
N PRO A 89 15.14 -11.76 3.47
CA PRO A 89 16.00 -12.21 2.39
C PRO A 89 15.37 -13.48 1.82
N THR A 90 15.31 -13.59 0.50
CA THR A 90 14.96 -14.84 -0.15
C THR A 90 16.20 -15.45 -0.75
N LEU A 91 16.46 -16.68 -0.34
CA LEU A 91 17.41 -17.60 -0.95
C LEU A 91 16.65 -18.91 -1.07
N SER A 92 15.90 -19.06 -2.16
CA SER A 92 15.24 -20.33 -2.42
C SER A 92 16.28 -21.28 -2.99
N ALA A 93 16.87 -22.11 -2.12
CA ALA A 93 17.58 -23.29 -2.56
C ALA A 93 16.54 -24.36 -2.86
N SER A 94 16.08 -24.43 -4.11
CA SER A 94 15.40 -25.64 -4.57
C SER A 94 16.45 -26.74 -4.78
N SER A 95 16.13 -27.98 -4.42
CA SER A 95 16.94 -29.16 -4.77
C SER A 95 16.98 -29.42 -6.29
N ASP A 96 16.15 -28.70 -7.04
CA ASP A 96 16.19 -28.60 -8.49
C ASP A 96 17.19 -27.51 -8.89
N TYR A 97 18.22 -27.87 -9.65
CA TYR A 97 19.27 -26.97 -10.16
C TYR A 97 18.78 -25.80 -11.04
N ALA A 98 17.47 -25.64 -11.22
CA ALA A 98 16.86 -24.75 -12.21
C ALA A 98 16.36 -23.41 -11.65
N LEU A 99 16.21 -23.23 -10.33
CA LEU A 99 15.70 -21.98 -9.76
C LEU A 99 16.42 -21.63 -8.46
N LYS A 100 17.53 -20.88 -8.57
CA LYS A 100 18.16 -20.23 -7.43
C LYS A 100 17.73 -18.77 -7.42
N ILE A 101 16.69 -18.45 -6.66
CA ILE A 101 16.19 -17.08 -6.54
C ILE A 101 16.89 -16.40 -5.37
N GLU A 102 17.55 -15.27 -5.66
CA GLU A 102 18.15 -14.40 -4.66
C GLU A 102 17.48 -13.03 -4.70
N GLY A 103 17.20 -12.46 -3.52
CA GLY A 103 16.65 -11.13 -3.46
C GLY A 103 16.13 -10.72 -2.11
N CYS A 104 15.44 -9.59 -2.08
CA CYS A 104 14.81 -9.04 -0.89
C CYS A 104 13.31 -8.94 -1.09
N ILE A 105 12.56 -9.50 -0.15
CA ILE A 105 11.11 -9.35 -0.06
C ILE A 105 10.82 -8.40 1.09
N LEU A 106 10.13 -7.31 0.80
CA LEU A 106 9.67 -6.34 1.78
C LEU A 106 8.16 -6.39 1.84
N VAL A 107 7.59 -6.47 3.03
CA VAL A 107 6.15 -6.40 3.24
C VAL A 107 5.86 -5.28 4.22
N GLY A 108 5.16 -4.25 3.76
CA GLY A 108 4.67 -3.14 4.56
C GLY A 108 3.20 -3.35 4.90
N PHE A 109 2.87 -3.29 6.18
CA PHE A 109 1.50 -3.40 6.68
C PHE A 109 0.94 -2.01 6.93
N PHE A 110 -0.24 -1.74 6.37
CA PHE A 110 -0.94 -0.49 6.62
C PHE A 110 -1.35 -0.39 8.08
N LYS A 111 -1.40 0.83 8.61
CA LYS A 111 -1.89 1.06 9.98
C LYS A 111 -3.33 0.59 10.11
N PRO A 112 -3.70 -0.04 11.23
CA PRO A 112 -5.08 -0.37 11.49
C PRO A 112 -5.89 0.91 11.72
N SER A 113 -7.21 0.83 11.53
CA SER A 113 -8.09 1.98 11.70
C SER A 113 -8.11 2.53 13.12
N ALA A 114 -7.89 1.65 14.12
CA ALA A 114 -7.76 2.02 15.52
C ALA A 114 -6.57 2.98 15.79
N ASP A 115 -5.51 2.92 14.98
CA ASP A 115 -4.31 3.75 15.10
C ASP A 115 -4.31 4.93 14.11
N GLY A 116 -5.49 5.33 13.61
CA GLY A 116 -5.64 6.41 12.63
C GLY A 116 -5.34 6.00 11.17
N GLY A 117 -5.26 4.70 10.89
CA GLY A 117 -5.13 4.16 9.55
C GLY A 117 -6.42 4.21 8.73
N PHE A 118 -6.31 3.93 7.43
CA PHE A 118 -7.47 3.89 6.54
C PHE A 118 -8.26 2.60 6.74
N ALA A 119 -9.53 2.71 7.11
CA ALA A 119 -10.35 1.54 7.48
C ALA A 119 -10.46 0.45 6.40
N LYS A 120 -10.38 0.80 5.11
CA LYS A 120 -10.41 -0.21 4.04
C LYS A 120 -9.09 -0.97 3.87
N PHE A 121 -8.00 -0.46 4.45
CA PHE A 121 -6.69 -1.10 4.44
C PHE A 121 -6.36 -1.78 5.76
N ASP A 122 -7.33 -1.92 6.66
CA ASP A 122 -7.10 -2.61 7.93
C ASP A 122 -6.72 -4.08 7.70
N GLY A 123 -5.61 -4.50 8.30
CA GLY A 123 -5.01 -5.81 8.07
C GLY A 123 -4.43 -6.04 6.67
N LYS A 124 -4.40 -5.02 5.80
CA LYS A 124 -3.86 -5.10 4.44
C LYS A 124 -2.37 -4.77 4.40
N ALA A 125 -1.72 -5.25 3.35
CA ALA A 125 -0.29 -5.09 3.15
C ALA A 125 0.06 -4.88 1.67
N VAL A 126 1.14 -4.14 1.46
CA VAL A 126 1.82 -4.03 0.17
C VAL A 126 3.19 -4.70 0.29
N ARG A 127 3.55 -5.48 -0.72
CA ARG A 127 4.80 -6.22 -0.80
C ARG A 127 5.57 -5.76 -2.03
N ILE A 128 6.85 -5.50 -1.83
CA ILE A 128 7.81 -5.19 -2.89
C ILE A 128 8.84 -6.32 -2.89
N GLN A 129 9.02 -6.96 -4.04
CA GLN A 129 10.00 -8.04 -4.20
C GLN A 129 11.04 -7.58 -5.21
N ALA A 130 12.30 -7.56 -4.80
CA ALA A 130 13.44 -7.32 -5.68
C ALA A 130 14.20 -8.63 -5.80
N LEU A 131 13.89 -9.39 -6.85
CA LEU A 131 14.36 -10.77 -7.04
C LEU A 131 15.16 -10.88 -8.34
N ARG A 132 16.16 -11.76 -8.35
CA ARG A 132 16.79 -12.27 -9.57
C ARG A 132 16.84 -13.79 -9.53
N ASP A 133 16.93 -14.39 -10.72
CA ASP A 133 17.42 -15.75 -10.86
C ASP A 133 18.95 -15.70 -11.00
N VAL A 134 19.64 -16.41 -10.12
CA VAL A 134 21.10 -16.48 -10.05
C VAL A 134 21.66 -17.38 -11.16
N TYR A 135 20.85 -18.27 -11.75
CA TYR A 135 21.31 -19.18 -12.78
C TYR A 135 21.36 -18.55 -14.17
N THR A 136 20.37 -17.71 -14.49
CA THR A 136 20.25 -17.04 -15.79
C THR A 136 20.97 -15.69 -15.84
N ASP A 137 21.58 -15.25 -14.73
CA ASP A 137 22.17 -13.91 -14.57
C ASP A 137 21.20 -12.77 -14.92
N ASP A 138 19.90 -12.99 -14.67
CA ASP A 138 18.89 -11.98 -14.94
C ASP A 138 19.05 -10.75 -14.03
N PRO A 139 18.76 -9.55 -14.55
CA PRO A 139 18.78 -8.35 -13.73
C PRO A 139 17.74 -8.45 -12.61
N ILE A 140 18.06 -7.85 -11.46
CA ILE A 140 17.12 -7.78 -10.34
C ILE A 140 15.87 -7.02 -10.79
N THR A 141 14.73 -7.71 -10.75
CA THR A 141 13.44 -7.15 -11.13
C THR A 141 12.64 -6.80 -9.88
N LYS A 142 12.10 -5.57 -9.85
CA LYS A 142 11.24 -5.07 -8.78
C LYS A 142 9.78 -5.33 -9.16
N SER A 143 9.07 -6.09 -8.35
CA SER A 143 7.63 -6.34 -8.49
C SER A 143 6.87 -5.85 -7.27
N CYS A 144 5.65 -5.37 -7.49
CA CYS A 144 4.73 -4.95 -6.46
C CYS A 144 3.52 -5.87 -6.41
N VAL A 145 3.18 -6.35 -5.21
CA VAL A 145 1.98 -7.15 -4.97
C VAL A 145 1.24 -6.66 -3.73
N THR A 146 -0.08 -6.73 -3.72
CA THR A 146 -0.92 -6.23 -2.61
C THR A 146 -2.16 -7.09 -2.43
N ASP A 147 -2.69 -7.15 -1.21
CA ASP A 147 -3.92 -7.86 -0.86
C ASP A 147 -5.14 -6.90 -0.74
N ILE A 148 -4.95 -5.66 -1.17
CA ILE A 148 -5.99 -4.64 -1.27
C ILE A 148 -6.92 -5.00 -2.43
N ASP A 149 -8.21 -4.96 -2.16
CA ASP A 149 -9.25 -5.30 -3.12
C ASP A 149 -9.21 -4.34 -4.34
N PRO A 150 -9.10 -4.88 -5.57
CA PRO A 150 -8.96 -4.08 -6.79
C PRO A 150 -10.22 -3.25 -7.11
N SER A 151 -11.38 -3.53 -6.50
CA SER A 151 -12.57 -2.70 -6.69
C SER A 151 -12.43 -1.28 -6.14
N PHE A 152 -11.53 -1.06 -5.17
CA PHE A 152 -11.26 0.23 -4.56
C PHE A 152 -9.98 0.90 -5.07
N LEU A 153 -9.13 0.16 -5.77
CA LEU A 153 -7.80 0.59 -6.15
C LEU A 153 -7.44 0.01 -7.52
N ASP A 154 -7.28 0.88 -8.51
CA ASP A 154 -6.84 0.48 -9.84
C ASP A 154 -5.35 0.13 -9.80
N LEU A 155 -5.04 -1.16 -9.64
CA LEU A 155 -3.68 -1.65 -9.40
C LEU A 155 -2.77 -1.58 -10.64
N GLU A 156 -3.35 -1.65 -11.84
CA GLU A 156 -2.63 -1.59 -13.10
C GLU A 156 -1.92 -0.24 -13.29
N ASP A 157 -2.64 0.86 -13.01
CA ASP A 157 -2.08 2.22 -12.97
C ASP A 157 -0.89 2.38 -12.00
N LEU A 158 -0.86 1.53 -10.97
CA LEU A 158 0.14 1.56 -9.90
C LEU A 158 1.29 0.58 -10.13
N GLY A 159 1.23 -0.23 -11.20
CA GLY A 159 2.21 -1.27 -11.48
C GLY A 159 2.23 -2.39 -10.43
N CYS A 160 1.13 -2.59 -9.72
CA CYS A 160 0.99 -3.60 -8.67
C CYS A 160 0.02 -4.70 -9.10
N GLN A 161 0.18 -5.90 -8.55
CA GLN A 161 -0.73 -7.01 -8.78
C GLN A 161 -1.49 -7.40 -7.52
N TYR A 162 -2.73 -7.83 -7.68
CA TYR A 162 -3.51 -8.37 -6.57
C TYR A 162 -3.09 -9.80 -6.26
N TYR A 163 -2.70 -10.05 -5.02
CA TYR A 163 -2.55 -11.38 -4.48
C TYR A 163 -3.09 -11.40 -3.06
N SER A 164 -4.03 -12.31 -2.78
CA SER A 164 -4.62 -12.48 -1.45
C SER A 164 -3.59 -12.81 -0.37
N TRP A 165 -2.46 -13.41 -0.76
CA TRP A 165 -1.35 -13.77 0.11
C TRP A 165 -0.32 -12.66 0.31
N ALA A 166 -0.46 -11.47 -0.29
CA ALA A 166 0.57 -10.44 -0.24
C ALA A 166 0.99 -10.05 1.20
N GLY A 167 0.05 -10.07 2.15
CA GLY A 167 0.29 -9.87 3.58
C GLY A 167 0.71 -11.11 4.37
N THR A 168 0.61 -12.31 3.78
CA THR A 168 1.12 -13.53 4.42
C THR A 168 2.65 -13.54 4.33
N TYR A 169 3.25 -13.40 5.50
CA TYR A 169 4.64 -13.74 5.76
C TYR A 169 4.63 -15.25 5.98
N ASN A 170 5.21 -16.04 5.08
CA ASN A 170 5.66 -17.35 5.51
C ASN A 170 7.11 -17.15 5.94
N LEU A 171 7.26 -16.84 7.23
CA LEU A 171 8.47 -17.19 7.98
C LEU A 171 8.39 -18.71 8.14
N SER A 172 8.76 -19.45 7.10
CA SER A 172 9.14 -20.86 7.23
C SER A 172 10.65 -20.92 7.14
#